data_AF-A0A925JFG2-F1
#
_entry.id   AF-A0A925JFG2-F1
#
_cell.length_a   1.000
_cell.length_b   1.000
_cell.length_c   1.000
_cell.angle_alpha   90.00
_cell.angle_beta   90.00
_cell.angle_gamma   90.00
#
_symmetry.space_group_name_H-M   'P 1'
#
loop_
_entity.id
_entity.type
_entity.pdbx_description
1 polymer ?
#
loop_
_entity_poly.entity_id
_entity_poly.type
_entity_poly.pdbx_seq_one_letter_code
_entity_poly.pdbx_strand_id
1 'polypeptide(L)'
;MFCPNCGNKNSTDQKFCRSCGLSLEKTAHSLTEQLPTKLDESLQARKERLEWWGVAALSAFGAGVLGLILYGIIYKIMIVQGKVWSGIGFLAFMILAACGLLSVILFAKANEVKEASTKQRLQQPEELPSGETTGKLLPESHFEPLPSVTEGTTELLFAEKKRNTKEV
;
A
#
# COMPACT_ATOMS: atom_id res chain seq x y z
N MET A 1 25.44 23.29 -2.51
CA MET A 1 24.82 21.96 -2.71
C MET A 1 25.92 20.95 -3.10
N PHE A 2 25.72 19.66 -2.83
CA PHE A 2 26.66 18.61 -3.24
C PHE A 2 26.07 17.85 -4.43
N CYS A 3 26.92 17.43 -5.38
CA CYS A 3 26.48 16.62 -6.50
C CYS A 3 26.14 15.20 -6.03
N PRO A 4 24.93 14.66 -6.32
CA PRO A 4 24.56 13.31 -5.89
C PRO A 4 25.36 12.20 -6.61
N ASN A 5 25.99 12.49 -7.75
CA ASN A 5 26.77 11.50 -8.51
C ASN A 5 28.25 11.43 -8.07
N CYS A 6 28.87 12.57 -7.76
CA CYS A 6 30.32 12.62 -7.48
C CYS A 6 30.70 13.26 -6.12
N GLY A 7 29.71 13.73 -5.34
CA GLY A 7 29.94 14.33 -4.03
C GLY A 7 30.63 15.70 -4.05
N ASN A 8 30.95 16.26 -5.22
CA ASN A 8 31.66 17.54 -5.30
C ASN A 8 30.76 18.72 -4.91
N LYS A 9 31.37 19.77 -4.33
CA LYS A 9 30.66 20.97 -3.88
C LYS A 9 30.35 21.88 -5.07
N ASN A 10 29.07 22.18 -5.28
CA ASN A 10 28.57 23.09 -6.31
C ASN A 10 27.79 24.26 -5.69
N SER A 11 27.80 25.43 -6.33
CA SER A 11 26.90 26.53 -5.96
C SER A 11 25.48 26.26 -6.46
N THR A 12 24.49 26.91 -5.85
CA THR A 12 23.06 26.71 -6.11
C THR A 12 22.62 27.09 -7.53
N ASP A 13 23.35 27.97 -8.20
CA ASP A 13 22.95 28.51 -9.51
C ASP A 13 23.57 27.75 -10.69
N GLN A 14 24.32 26.67 -10.44
CA GLN A 14 25.02 25.92 -11.49
C GLN A 14 24.11 24.85 -12.11
N LYS A 15 23.91 24.93 -13.43
CA LYS A 15 23.11 23.96 -14.20
C LYS A 15 23.76 22.58 -14.31
N PHE A 16 25.10 22.52 -14.28
CA PHE A 16 25.87 21.29 -14.42
C PHE A 16 26.97 21.17 -13.35
N CYS A 17 27.33 19.93 -13.02
CA CYS A 17 28.46 19.64 -12.15
C CYS A 17 29.80 19.80 -12.89
N ARG A 18 30.72 20.61 -12.36
CA ARG A 18 32.03 20.85 -12.97
C ARG A 18 32.98 19.65 -12.94
N SER A 19 32.75 18.68 -12.05
CA SER A 19 33.61 17.49 -11.91
C SER A 19 33.12 16.30 -12.72
N CYS A 20 31.81 16.04 -12.79
CA CYS A 20 31.26 14.86 -13.46
C CYS A 20 30.30 15.16 -14.62
N GLY A 21 29.98 16.43 -14.90
CA GLY A 21 29.11 16.83 -16.00
C GLY A 21 27.61 16.60 -15.79
N LEU A 22 27.18 16.09 -14.62
CA LEU A 22 25.76 15.84 -14.33
C LEU A 22 24.92 17.13 -14.40
N SER A 23 23.78 17.09 -15.10
CA SER A 23 22.79 18.19 -15.08
C SER A 23 22.02 18.22 -13.76
N LEU A 24 22.24 19.27 -12.97
CA LEU A 24 21.62 19.46 -11.65
C LEU A 24 20.18 19.95 -11.75
N GLU A 25 19.84 20.69 -12.80
CA GLU A 25 18.49 21.22 -13.03
C GLU A 25 17.45 20.10 -13.22
N LYS A 26 17.77 19.12 -14.09
CA LYS A 26 16.89 17.97 -14.34
C LYS A 26 16.78 17.04 -13.13
N THR A 27 17.90 16.81 -12.44
CA THR A 27 17.90 15.93 -11.26
C THR A 27 17.16 16.57 -10.09
N ALA A 28 17.26 17.89 -9.89
CA ALA A 28 16.44 18.61 -8.92
C ALA A 28 14.94 18.45 -9.22
N HIS A 29 14.52 18.62 -10.48
CA HIS A 29 13.12 18.44 -10.88
C HIS A 29 12.60 17.02 -10.58
N SER A 30 13.37 15.98 -10.95
CA SER A 30 12.97 14.59 -10.70
C SER A 30 12.92 14.25 -9.21
N LEU A 31 13.83 14.80 -8.40
CA LEU A 31 13.81 14.61 -6.95
C LEU A 31 12.61 15.34 -6.32
N THR A 32 12.29 16.55 -6.79
CA THR A 32 11.10 17.30 -6.36
C THR A 32 9.79 16.61 -6.75
N GLU A 33 9.78 15.74 -7.76
CA GLU A 33 8.60 14.98 -8.19
C GLU A 33 8.44 13.64 -7.46
N GLN A 34 9.52 13.09 -6.91
CA GLN A 34 9.49 11.89 -6.07
C GLN A 34 9.29 12.20 -4.57
N LEU A 35 9.63 13.41 -4.12
CA LEU A 35 9.38 13.88 -2.77
C LEU A 35 7.89 14.12 -2.38
N PRO A 36 6.98 14.59 -3.26
CA PRO A 36 5.60 14.92 -2.89
C PRO A 36 4.85 13.65 -2.50
N THR A 37 4.99 12.58 -3.29
CA THR A 37 4.29 11.30 -3.07
C THR A 37 4.65 10.65 -1.74
N LYS A 38 5.92 10.66 -1.33
CA LYS A 38 6.35 10.09 -0.04
C LYS A 38 5.88 10.91 1.16
N LEU A 39 5.93 12.24 1.08
CA LEU A 39 5.52 13.11 2.17
C LEU A 39 3.99 13.09 2.33
N ASP A 40 3.26 13.16 1.22
CA ASP A 40 1.80 13.14 1.20
C ASP A 40 1.24 11.80 1.70
N GLU A 41 1.82 10.67 1.30
CA GLU A 41 1.42 9.34 1.79
C GLU A 41 1.61 9.22 3.31
N SER A 42 2.72 9.76 3.84
CA SER A 42 3.00 9.75 5.29
C SER A 42 2.07 10.66 6.10
N LEU A 43 1.67 11.81 5.53
CA LEU A 43 0.73 12.73 6.16
C LEU A 43 -0.70 12.20 6.13
N GLN A 44 -1.12 11.59 5.02
CA GLN A 44 -2.44 10.97 4.88
C GLN A 44 -2.61 9.81 5.86
N ALA A 45 -1.64 8.90 5.96
CA ALA A 45 -1.70 7.78 6.90
C ALA A 45 -1.74 8.23 8.39
N ARG A 46 -1.10 9.35 8.71
CA ARG A 46 -1.13 9.93 10.07
C ARG A 46 -2.46 10.62 10.37
N LYS A 47 -3.06 11.27 9.36
CA LYS A 47 -4.35 11.95 9.47
C LYS A 47 -5.50 10.96 9.69
N GLU A 48 -5.55 9.87 8.93
CA GLU A 48 -6.59 8.84 9.11
C GLU A 48 -6.50 8.16 10.48
N ARG A 49 -5.28 7.88 10.97
CA ARG A 49 -5.09 7.38 12.33
C ARG A 49 -5.57 8.38 13.38
N LEU A 50 -5.29 9.67 13.19
CA LEU A 50 -5.70 10.70 14.15
C LEU A 50 -7.22 10.90 14.16
N GLU A 51 -7.88 10.88 13.01
CA GLU A 51 -9.34 11.01 12.91
C GLU A 51 -10.04 9.81 13.55
N TRP A 52 -9.58 8.58 13.28
CA TRP A 52 -10.17 7.39 13.88
C TRP A 52 -9.98 7.33 15.41
N TRP A 53 -8.80 7.70 15.90
CA TRP A 53 -8.53 7.76 17.34
C TRP A 53 -9.22 8.96 18.01
N GLY A 54 -9.34 10.09 17.32
CA GLY A 54 -10.02 11.28 17.82
C GLY A 54 -11.52 11.05 18.02
N VAL A 55 -12.19 10.42 17.04
CA VAL A 55 -13.61 10.08 17.15
C VAL A 55 -13.84 9.02 18.24
N ALA A 56 -12.96 8.01 18.34
CA ALA A 56 -13.04 7.01 19.41
C ALA A 56 -12.86 7.62 20.81
N ALA A 57 -11.87 8.51 20.99
CA ALA A 57 -11.64 9.17 22.27
C ALA A 57 -12.79 10.10 22.67
N LEU A 58 -13.30 10.90 21.72
CA LEU A 58 -14.40 11.83 21.96
C LEU A 58 -15.71 11.09 22.29
N SER A 59 -16.00 10.00 21.58
CA SER A 59 -17.19 9.17 21.84
C SER A 59 -17.10 8.44 23.19
N ALA A 60 -15.93 7.90 23.55
CA ALA A 60 -15.72 7.28 24.85
C ALA A 60 -15.87 8.28 26.01
N PHE A 61 -15.32 9.49 25.86
CA PHE A 61 -15.47 10.55 26.86
C PHE A 61 -16.93 11.01 26.99
N GLY A 62 -17.62 11.24 25.86
CA GLY A 62 -19.03 11.60 25.84
C GLY A 62 -19.92 10.53 26.48
N ALA A 63 -19.69 9.25 26.19
CA ALA A 63 -20.43 8.14 26.79
C ALA A 63 -20.16 8.02 28.29
N GLY A 64 -18.92 8.22 28.74
CA GLY A 64 -18.56 8.20 30.16
C GLY A 64 -19.22 9.34 30.96
N VAL A 65 -19.20 10.56 30.42
CA VAL A 65 -19.85 11.73 31.05
C VAL A 65 -21.36 11.55 31.10
N LEU A 66 -21.97 11.10 29.99
CA LEU A 66 -23.40 10.82 29.95
C LEU A 66 -23.77 9.72 30.95
N GLY A 67 -23.00 8.63 31.03
CA GLY A 67 -23.17 7.56 32.00
C GLY A 67 -23.11 8.04 33.45
N LEU A 68 -22.16 8.92 33.79
CA LEU A 68 -22.04 9.51 35.13
C LEU A 68 -23.24 10.40 35.48
N ILE A 69 -23.71 11.22 34.54
CA ILE A 69 -24.89 12.08 34.72
C ILE A 69 -26.13 11.22 34.97
N LEU A 70 -26.33 10.18 34.15
CA LEU A 70 -27.46 9.27 34.28
C LEU A 70 -27.40 8.47 35.58
N TYR A 71 -26.22 8.00 35.97
CA TYR A 71 -26.02 7.33 37.26
C TYR A 71 -26.40 8.24 38.42
N GLY A 72 -26.01 9.51 38.40
CA GLY A 72 -26.39 10.50 39.40
C GLY A 72 -27.91 10.75 39.46
N ILE A 73 -28.58 10.83 38.31
CA ILE A 73 -30.03 10.99 38.21
C ILE A 73 -30.74 9.75 38.77
N ILE A 74 -30.34 8.54 38.37
CA ILE A 74 -30.91 7.27 38.86
C ILE A 74 -30.70 7.16 40.38
N TYR A 75 -29.50 7.46 40.87
CA TYR A 75 -29.17 7.43 42.28
C TYR A 75 -30.04 8.40 43.10
N LYS A 76 -30.25 9.63 42.59
CA LYS A 76 -31.14 10.61 43.21
C LYS A 76 -32.61 10.16 43.19
N ILE A 77 -33.11 9.61 42.08
CA ILE A 77 -34.49 9.10 41.99
C ILE A 77 -34.71 7.91 42.94
N MET A 78 -33.73 7.00 43.03
CA MET A 78 -33.78 5.82 43.89
C MET A 78 -33.85 6.20 45.38
N ILE A 79 -33.08 7.20 45.80
CA ILE A 79 -33.09 7.69 47.20
C ILE A 79 -34.36 8.47 47.54
N VAL A 80 -34.88 9.28 46.61
CA VAL A 80 -36.00 10.20 46.91
C VAL A 80 -37.36 9.50 46.87
N GLN A 81 -37.55 8.53 45.97
CA GLN A 81 -38.87 7.91 45.73
C GLN A 81 -38.97 6.44 46.19
N GLY A 82 -37.86 5.76 46.50
CA GLY A 82 -37.85 4.33 46.86
C GLY A 82 -38.36 3.38 45.76
N LYS A 83 -38.72 3.91 44.59
CA LYS A 83 -39.28 3.18 43.45
C LYS A 83 -38.17 2.68 42.54
N VAL A 84 -37.54 1.58 42.98
CA VAL A 84 -36.42 0.90 42.31
C VAL A 84 -36.73 0.50 40.86
N TRP A 85 -38.01 0.22 40.56
CA TRP A 85 -38.48 -0.14 39.20
C TRP A 85 -38.24 0.94 38.15
N SER A 86 -38.32 2.22 38.53
CA SER A 86 -38.03 3.33 37.62
C SER A 86 -36.54 3.38 37.23
N GLY A 87 -35.65 3.10 38.19
CA GLY A 87 -34.21 3.06 37.94
C GLY A 87 -33.79 1.88 37.05
N ILE A 88 -34.38 0.70 37.29
CA ILE A 88 -34.10 -0.51 36.50
C ILE A 88 -34.55 -0.34 35.04
N GLY A 89 -35.74 0.21 34.81
CA GLY A 89 -36.24 0.45 33.45
C GLY A 89 -35.35 1.42 32.66
N PHE A 90 -34.87 2.48 33.32
CA PHE A 90 -34.00 3.46 32.68
C PHE A 90 -32.59 2.90 32.38
N LEU A 91 -32.06 2.10 33.30
CA LEU A 91 -30.77 1.43 33.12
C LEU A 91 -30.83 0.38 32.00
N ALA A 92 -31.92 -0.40 31.93
CA ALA A 92 -32.16 -1.34 30.84
C ALA A 92 -32.28 -0.63 29.47
N PHE A 93 -33.02 0.49 29.40
CA PHE A 93 -33.14 1.28 28.18
C PHE A 93 -31.79 1.82 27.70
N MET A 94 -30.95 2.29 28.62
CA MET A 94 -29.60 2.79 28.30
C MET A 94 -28.67 1.69 27.81
N ILE A 95 -28.72 0.49 28.40
CA ILE A 95 -27.96 -0.67 27.91
C ILE A 95 -28.42 -1.04 26.49
N LEU A 96 -29.73 -1.03 26.24
CA LEU A 96 -30.30 -1.39 24.94
C LEU A 96 -29.93 -0.37 23.86
N ALA A 97 -29.94 0.93 24.20
CA ALA A 97 -29.48 2.00 23.32
C ALA A 97 -27.97 1.91 23.04
N ALA A 98 -27.14 1.63 24.06
CA ALA A 98 -25.70 1.47 23.90
C ALA A 98 -25.34 0.25 23.02
N CYS A 99 -25.99 -0.90 23.25
CA CYS A 99 -25.86 -2.08 22.41
C CYS A 99 -26.33 -1.82 20.97
N GLY A 100 -27.41 -1.05 20.81
CA GLY A 100 -27.91 -0.63 19.49
C GLY A 100 -26.90 0.22 18.73
N LEU A 101 -26.35 1.25 19.36
CA LEU A 101 -25.32 2.10 18.77
C LEU A 101 -24.05 1.32 18.42
N LEU A 102 -23.60 0.44 19.32
CA LEU A 102 -22.44 -0.43 19.06
C LEU A 102 -22.68 -1.35 17.85
N SER A 103 -23.89 -1.90 17.73
CA SER A 103 -24.28 -2.76 16.59
C SER A 103 -24.27 -1.99 15.27
N VAL A 104 -24.76 -0.75 15.26
CA VAL A 104 -24.73 0.13 14.06
C VAL A 104 -23.30 0.46 13.66
N ILE A 105 -22.43 0.77 14.63
CA ILE A 105 -21.01 1.04 14.37
C ILE A 105 -20.31 -0.19 13.78
N LEU A 106 -20.53 -1.37 14.36
CA LEU A 106 -19.97 -2.63 13.85
C LEU A 106 -20.46 -2.94 12.43
N PHE A 107 -21.73 -2.68 12.15
CA PHE A 107 -22.31 -2.90 10.82
C PHE A 107 -21.73 -1.94 9.77
N ALA A 108 -21.57 -0.66 10.10
CA ALA A 108 -20.92 0.32 9.23
C ALA A 108 -19.48 -0.11 8.90
N LYS A 109 -18.73 -0.55 9.91
CA LYS A 109 -17.36 -1.07 9.72
C LYS A 109 -17.30 -2.35 8.91
N ALA A 110 -18.25 -3.26 9.09
CA ALA A 110 -18.34 -4.49 8.29
C ALA A 110 -18.62 -4.21 6.81
N ASN A 111 -19.43 -3.18 6.52
CA ASN A 111 -19.71 -2.77 5.14
C ASN A 111 -18.49 -2.13 4.47
N GLU A 112 -17.75 -1.26 5.17
CA GLU A 112 -16.50 -0.68 4.64
C GLU A 112 -15.48 -1.77 4.26
N VAL A 113 -15.32 -2.79 5.11
CA VAL A 113 -14.42 -3.92 4.84
C VAL A 113 -14.89 -4.76 3.63
N LYS A 114 -16.20 -4.97 3.48
CA LYS A 114 -16.76 -5.68 2.32
C LYS A 114 -16.56 -4.91 1.02
N GLU A 115 -16.72 -3.59 1.03
CA GLU A 115 -16.49 -2.75 -0.14
C GLU A 115 -15.01 -2.70 -0.53
N ALA A 116 -14.11 -2.59 0.44
CA ALA A 116 -12.67 -2.68 0.21
C ALA A 116 -12.27 -4.04 -0.38
N SER A 117 -12.82 -5.14 0.16
CA SER A 117 -12.58 -6.49 -0.35
C SER A 117 -13.12 -6.68 -1.77
N THR A 118 -14.30 -6.12 -2.07
CA THR A 118 -14.90 -6.19 -3.42
C THR A 118 -14.10 -5.40 -4.45
N LYS A 119 -13.61 -4.21 -4.11
CA LYS A 119 -12.75 -3.41 -5.00
C LYS A 119 -11.40 -4.09 -5.25
N GLN A 120 -10.82 -4.71 -4.23
CA GLN A 120 -9.60 -5.50 -4.38
C GLN A 120 -9.82 -6.73 -5.27
N ARG A 121 -10.99 -7.37 -5.18
CA ARG A 121 -11.39 -8.50 -6.04
C ARG A 121 -11.64 -8.11 -7.50
N LEU A 122 -12.10 -6.89 -7.75
CA LEU A 122 -12.28 -6.32 -9.10
C LEU A 122 -10.98 -5.87 -9.77
N GLN A 123 -9.90 -5.67 -8.99
CA GLN A 123 -8.57 -5.30 -9.51
C GLN A 123 -7.63 -6.50 -9.71
N GLN A 124 -8.06 -7.73 -9.37
CA GLN A 124 -7.32 -8.93 -9.74
C GLN A 124 -7.75 -9.34 -11.15
N PRO A 125 -6.88 -9.23 -12.17
CA PRO A 125 -7.19 -9.73 -13.49
C PRO A 125 -7.48 -11.23 -13.40
N GLU A 126 -8.55 -11.61 -14.10
CA GLU A 126 -8.99 -12.97 -14.35
C GLU A 126 -7.87 -13.75 -15.06
N GLU A 127 -7.05 -14.49 -14.31
CA GLU A 127 -6.31 -15.64 -14.84
C GLU A 127 -7.01 -16.92 -14.40
N LEU A 128 -7.81 -17.46 -15.32
CA LEU A 128 -8.28 -18.84 -15.33
C LEU A 128 -7.16 -19.78 -15.86
N PRO A 129 -7.24 -21.10 -15.66
CA PRO A 129 -6.36 -21.86 -14.78
C PRO A 129 -5.28 -22.65 -15.54
N SER A 130 -4.17 -22.97 -14.88
CA SER A 130 -3.40 -24.17 -15.23
C SER A 130 -2.47 -24.62 -14.11
N GLY A 131 -2.67 -25.89 -13.71
CA GLY A 131 -1.59 -26.82 -13.48
C GLY A 131 -0.86 -26.72 -12.16
N GLU A 132 -1.46 -27.30 -11.13
CA GLU A 132 -0.72 -27.82 -9.99
C GLU A 132 0.24 -28.94 -10.46
N THR A 133 1.42 -28.99 -9.83
CA THR A 133 2.46 -30.05 -9.86
C THR A 133 3.63 -29.89 -10.85
N THR A 134 4.74 -29.30 -10.37
CA THR A 134 6.10 -29.72 -10.79
C THR A 134 7.08 -29.59 -9.61
N GLY A 135 6.70 -30.19 -8.47
CA GLY A 135 7.55 -30.35 -7.29
C GLY A 135 8.18 -31.74 -7.19
N LYS A 136 8.33 -32.47 -8.30
CA LYS A 136 8.95 -33.81 -8.32
C LYS A 136 10.02 -33.92 -9.41
N LEU A 137 11.25 -34.03 -8.91
CA LEU A 137 12.44 -34.68 -9.43
C LEU A 137 12.33 -35.38 -10.80
N LEU A 138 13.31 -35.08 -11.65
CA LEU A 138 13.71 -35.73 -12.90
C LEU A 138 13.40 -37.24 -13.01
N PRO A 139 12.88 -37.66 -14.17
CA PRO A 139 13.34 -38.87 -14.83
C PRO A 139 14.24 -38.50 -16.01
N GLU A 140 15.51 -38.89 -15.88
CA GLU A 140 16.47 -39.09 -16.96
C GLU A 140 15.86 -40.01 -18.03
N SER A 141 15.65 -39.52 -19.26
CA SER A 141 15.84 -40.33 -20.47
C SER A 141 15.61 -39.51 -21.73
N HIS A 142 16.63 -39.53 -22.60
CA HIS A 142 16.62 -39.19 -24.02
C HIS A 142 16.82 -37.71 -24.40
N PHE A 143 18.03 -37.19 -24.11
CA PHE A 143 18.61 -36.17 -24.98
C PHE A 143 19.05 -36.83 -26.28
N GLU A 144 18.33 -36.55 -27.37
CA GLU A 144 18.82 -36.79 -28.72
C GLU A 144 19.71 -35.60 -29.11
N PRO A 145 20.99 -35.80 -29.48
CA PRO A 145 21.88 -34.70 -29.81
C PRO A 145 21.49 -34.10 -31.16
N LEU A 146 20.79 -32.97 -31.16
CA LEU A 146 20.62 -32.15 -32.35
C LEU A 146 22.00 -31.59 -32.75
N PRO A 147 22.37 -31.65 -34.04
CA PRO A 147 23.68 -31.20 -34.49
C PRO A 147 23.83 -29.70 -34.21
N SER A 148 24.90 -29.37 -33.48
CA SER A 148 25.40 -28.01 -33.36
C SER A 148 25.60 -27.46 -34.76
N VAL A 149 24.78 -26.47 -35.13
CA VAL A 149 25.01 -25.64 -36.31
C VAL A 149 26.21 -24.77 -35.96
N THR A 150 27.42 -25.32 -36.09
CA THR A 150 28.63 -24.52 -36.11
C THR A 150 28.64 -23.76 -37.43
N GLU A 151 28.61 -22.44 -37.26
CA GLU A 151 28.60 -21.40 -38.27
C GLU A 151 29.67 -21.63 -39.36
N GLY A 152 29.23 -22.07 -40.55
CA GLY A 152 30.04 -22.16 -41.76
C GLY A 152 29.87 -20.95 -42.69
N THR A 153 29.40 -19.81 -42.19
CA THR A 153 29.05 -18.64 -43.01
C THR A 153 30.22 -17.71 -43.31
N THR A 154 31.37 -17.88 -42.66
CA THR A 154 32.53 -16.99 -42.84
C THR A 154 33.42 -17.38 -44.02
N GLU A 155 33.30 -18.60 -44.57
CA GLU A 155 34.17 -19.07 -45.66
C GLU A 155 33.82 -18.49 -47.04
N LEU A 156 32.56 -18.06 -47.24
CA LEU A 156 32.12 -17.50 -48.53
C LEU A 156 32.67 -16.09 -48.79
N LEU A 157 33.08 -15.35 -47.76
CA LEU A 157 33.70 -14.02 -47.91
C LEU A 157 35.15 -14.10 -48.47
N PHE A 158 35.88 -15.17 -48.14
CA PHE A 158 37.26 -15.35 -48.60
C PHE A 158 37.35 -15.96 -50.01
N ALA A 159 36.33 -16.73 -50.43
CA ALA A 159 36.24 -17.29 -51.78
C ALA A 159 35.97 -16.21 -52.84
N GLU A 160 35.13 -15.21 -52.54
CA GLU A 160 34.88 -14.05 -53.40
C GLU A 160 36.17 -13.24 -53.65
N LYS A 161 36.95 -13.01 -52.56
CA LYS A 161 38.19 -12.23 -52.64
C LYS A 161 39.26 -12.89 -53.50
N LYS A 162 39.35 -14.24 -53.51
CA LYS A 162 40.32 -14.97 -54.35
C LYS A 162 39.94 -15.00 -55.83
N ARG A 163 38.65 -14.91 -56.20
CA ARG A 163 38.23 -14.86 -57.61
C ARG A 163 38.60 -13.54 -58.27
N ASN A 164 38.44 -12.42 -57.56
CA ASN A 164 38.80 -11.09 -58.08
C ASN A 164 40.32 -10.82 -58.19
N THR A 165 41.19 -11.70 -57.67
CA THR A 165 42.66 -11.50 -57.74
C THR A 165 43.33 -12.35 -58.83
N LYS A 166 42.57 -13.16 -59.58
CA LYS A 166 43.11 -14.05 -60.63
C LYS A 166 42.81 -13.61 -62.06
N GLU A 167 42.16 -12.46 -62.25
CA GLU A 167 41.87 -11.87 -63.57
C GLU A 167 42.65 -10.57 -63.84
N VAL A 168 43.94 -10.54 -63.46
CA VAL A 168 44.92 -9.54 -63.94
C VAL A 168 46.22 -10.25 -64.28
#